data_AF-A0A9D1V0L9-F1
#
_entry.id   AF-A0A9D1V0L9-F1
#
_cell.length_a   1.000
_cell.length_b   1.000
_cell.length_c   1.000
_cell.angle_alpha   90.00
_cell.angle_beta   90.00
_cell.angle_gamma   90.00
#
_symmetry.space_group_name_H-M   'P 1'
#
loop_
_entity.id
_entity.type
_entity.pdbx_description
1 polymer ?
#
loop_
_entity_poly.entity_id
_entity_poly.type
_entity_poly.pdbx_seq_one_letter_code
_entity_poly.pdbx_strand_id
1 'polypeptide(L)'
;MMKRNELILAALMIFGGAFSACNDEEGGNNSTNIEATAVADDYDAWTYFDFETGASQTLPINKTEGAVTGLYTGTLKGTGMFADMVNLEDVSVAITRVNADSVEVTAMDLKMSMSGGEAEAFTLSVRAAAKLENGTWTLSGGPQETLVGEMLYKFRIEGTIGTAKDSQVELNCYIQPGAMPMEITATYSSTVTGSYTYEVDAAAEAALPFQWDIAVHKYDIRTNGGSAKELSKTDLDAVTAADAESGMASDEMGEVMADMSNMMNGYVGYQQVALNPELSKWVTATPTGSMPPYTYEINNNCFVVHVNGKVWKLQFSAYNSMGKTAAVFHYGEVK
;
A
#
# COMPACT_ATOMS: atom_id res chain seq x y z
N MET A 1 11.21 -28.69 36.96
CA MET A 1 12.68 -28.65 36.78
C MET A 1 12.99 -27.70 35.65
N MET A 2 13.67 -26.60 35.99
CA MET A 2 14.16 -25.56 35.09
C MET A 2 15.14 -26.12 34.05
N LYS A 3 15.19 -25.49 32.88
CA LYS A 3 16.46 -25.00 32.32
C LYS A 3 16.22 -23.75 31.44
N ARG A 4 16.68 -22.62 32.00
CA ARG A 4 16.93 -21.33 31.34
C ARG A 4 17.98 -21.50 30.24
N ASN A 5 17.81 -20.75 29.16
CA ASN A 5 18.82 -20.20 28.23
C ASN A 5 18.08 -19.00 27.60
N GLU A 6 18.15 -17.75 28.09
CA GLU A 6 19.30 -16.83 28.11
C GLU A 6 20.12 -16.85 26.82
N LEU A 7 19.72 -16.01 25.86
CA LEU A 7 20.55 -15.50 24.77
C LEU A 7 20.24 -14.00 24.59
N ILE A 8 20.96 -13.22 25.40
CA ILE A 8 21.73 -12.02 25.05
C ILE A 8 21.06 -11.02 24.09
N LEU A 9 20.62 -9.94 24.74
CA LEU A 9 20.58 -8.56 24.28
C LEU A 9 21.81 -8.21 23.41
N ALA A 10 21.60 -7.98 22.11
CA ALA A 10 22.54 -7.28 21.26
C ALA A 10 21.89 -5.98 20.80
N ALA A 11 22.21 -4.90 21.51
CA ALA A 11 21.96 -3.55 21.07
C ALA A 11 22.70 -3.32 19.74
N LEU A 12 21.96 -3.21 18.63
CA LEU A 12 22.50 -2.73 17.37
C LEU A 12 22.42 -1.20 17.37
N MET A 13 23.30 -0.59 18.16
CA MET A 13 23.73 0.79 17.95
C MET A 13 24.85 0.77 16.88
N ILE A 14 24.94 1.85 16.09
CA ILE A 14 25.97 2.18 15.07
C ILE A 14 25.56 1.67 13.65
N PHE A 15 25.22 2.51 12.68
CA PHE A 15 25.96 3.68 12.18
C PHE A 15 25.05 4.91 11.96
N GLY A 16 25.31 5.98 12.71
CA GLY A 16 25.09 7.33 12.22
C GLY A 16 26.13 7.63 11.15
N GLY A 17 25.72 7.60 9.89
CA GLY A 17 26.49 8.19 8.80
C GLY A 17 26.25 9.68 8.79
N ALA A 18 26.94 10.42 9.67
CA ALA A 18 27.22 11.81 9.37
C ALA A 18 28.09 11.79 8.11
N PHE A 19 27.50 12.10 6.95
CA PHE A 19 28.27 12.32 5.75
C PHE A 19 29.17 13.53 6.01
N SER A 20 30.48 13.26 6.05
CA SER A 20 31.50 14.29 5.98
C SER A 20 31.29 15.03 4.68
N ALA A 21 30.94 16.31 4.78
CA ALA A 21 31.07 17.25 3.68
C ALA A 21 32.54 17.22 3.20
N CYS A 22 32.79 16.64 2.03
CA CYS A 22 34.03 16.94 1.32
C CYS A 22 33.83 18.29 0.64
N ASN A 23 34.34 19.34 1.29
CA ASN A 23 34.64 20.61 0.64
C ASN A 23 35.78 20.36 -0.35
N ASP A 24 35.47 20.29 -1.64
CA ASP A 24 36.41 20.73 -2.67
C ASP A 24 35.96 22.13 -3.10
N GLU A 25 36.70 23.13 -2.63
CA GLU A 25 36.54 24.53 -3.04
C GLU A 25 36.98 24.70 -4.49
N GLU A 26 36.09 25.21 -5.37
CA GLU A 26 36.36 26.34 -6.28
C GLU A 26 35.02 26.84 -6.87
N GLY A 27 34.61 28.04 -6.47
CA GLY A 27 33.48 28.77 -7.08
C GLY A 27 32.44 29.21 -6.06
N GLY A 28 32.52 30.46 -5.62
CA GLY A 28 31.56 31.04 -4.67
C GLY A 28 30.14 31.05 -5.22
N ASN A 29 29.26 30.29 -4.58
CA ASN A 29 27.85 30.59 -4.50
C ASN A 29 27.39 30.32 -3.06
N ASN A 30 26.76 31.31 -2.43
CA ASN A 30 26.36 31.26 -1.03
C ASN A 30 25.02 30.52 -0.88
N SER A 31 24.90 29.30 -1.43
CA SER A 31 23.67 28.53 -1.34
C SER A 31 23.57 27.90 0.05
N THR A 32 22.48 28.22 0.74
CA THR A 32 22.15 27.71 2.09
C THR A 32 21.43 26.36 2.04
N ASN A 33 21.32 25.77 0.85
CA ASN A 33 20.52 24.58 0.61
C ASN A 33 21.38 23.32 0.83
N ILE A 34 20.85 22.37 1.61
CA ILE A 34 21.51 21.12 1.98
C ILE A 34 20.95 20.00 1.10
N GLU A 35 21.81 19.12 0.60
CA GLU A 35 21.36 17.89 -0.06
C GLU A 35 21.08 16.80 0.98
N ALA A 36 19.97 16.08 0.82
CA ALA A 36 19.62 14.90 1.61
C ALA A 36 19.12 13.76 0.72
N THR A 37 19.15 12.55 1.29
CA THR A 37 18.62 11.34 0.68
C THR A 37 17.75 10.59 1.70
N ALA A 38 16.49 10.35 1.35
CA ALA A 38 15.59 9.45 2.06
C ALA A 38 15.43 8.15 1.26
N VAL A 39 16.09 7.08 1.69
CA VAL A 39 15.99 5.76 1.03
C VAL A 39 14.61 5.17 1.29
N ALA A 40 13.89 4.78 0.24
CA ALA A 40 12.51 4.30 0.34
C ALA A 40 12.30 3.07 -0.58
N ASP A 41 13.21 2.11 -0.45
CA ASP A 41 13.30 0.93 -1.33
C ASP A 41 12.38 -0.21 -0.94
N ASP A 42 11.99 -0.28 0.33
CA ASP A 42 11.17 -1.36 0.86
C ASP A 42 9.69 -0.96 0.83
N TYR A 43 8.82 -1.89 0.43
CA TYR A 43 7.36 -1.65 0.43
C TYR A 43 6.77 -1.74 1.84
N ASP A 44 7.45 -2.37 2.79
CA ASP A 44 6.97 -2.59 4.15
C ASP A 44 7.56 -1.59 5.16
N ALA A 45 8.01 -0.41 4.71
CA ALA A 45 8.64 0.58 5.59
C ALA A 45 8.45 2.03 5.14
N TRP A 46 8.55 2.95 6.10
CA TRP A 46 8.60 4.39 5.90
C TRP A 46 9.96 4.93 6.34
N THR A 47 10.53 5.86 5.57
CA THR A 47 11.73 6.60 5.97
C THR A 47 11.37 8.01 6.38
N TYR A 48 11.56 8.29 7.67
CA TYR A 48 11.27 9.56 8.32
C TYR A 48 12.48 10.49 8.21
N PHE A 49 12.22 11.77 8.02
CA PHE A 49 13.24 12.80 7.86
C PHE A 49 12.88 14.05 8.67
N ASP A 50 13.88 14.64 9.32
CA ASP A 50 13.82 15.92 10.03
C ASP A 50 14.69 16.94 9.28
N PHE A 51 14.08 18.02 8.82
CA PHE A 51 14.76 19.10 8.11
C PHE A 51 15.67 19.93 9.01
N GLU A 52 15.37 20.06 10.31
CA GLU A 52 16.19 20.87 11.21
C GLU A 52 17.56 20.25 11.41
N THR A 53 17.59 18.93 11.61
CA THR A 53 18.82 18.19 11.94
C THR A 53 19.41 17.44 10.77
N GLY A 54 18.64 17.23 9.69
CA GLY A 54 18.96 16.31 8.60
C GLY A 54 18.93 14.83 9.02
N ALA A 55 18.41 14.52 10.22
CA ALA A 55 18.32 13.15 10.71
C ALA A 55 17.28 12.36 9.92
N SER A 56 17.58 11.08 9.72
CA SER A 56 16.65 10.15 9.09
C SER A 56 16.66 8.78 9.76
N GLN A 57 15.50 8.12 9.73
CA GLN A 57 15.35 6.78 10.27
C GLN A 57 14.22 6.05 9.53
N THR A 58 14.46 4.79 9.17
CA THR A 58 13.46 3.91 8.58
C THR A 58 12.76 3.12 9.66
N LEU A 59 11.42 3.11 9.66
CA LEU A 59 10.60 2.26 10.52
C LEU A 59 9.74 1.33 9.66
N PRO A 60 9.54 0.07 10.08
CA PRO A 60 8.66 -0.85 9.38
C PRO A 60 7.19 -0.42 9.53
N ILE A 61 6.38 -0.77 8.54
CA ILE A 61 4.92 -0.76 8.64
C ILE A 61 4.49 -1.81 9.65
N ASN A 62 3.65 -1.42 10.61
CA ASN A 62 3.12 -2.35 11.59
C ASN A 62 2.14 -3.30 10.91
N LYS A 63 2.33 -4.60 11.15
CA LYS A 63 1.56 -5.68 10.54
C LYS A 63 0.85 -6.46 11.63
N THR A 64 -0.47 -6.36 11.69
CA THR A 64 -1.29 -7.02 12.72
C THR A 64 -2.21 -8.06 12.10
N GLU A 65 -2.19 -9.29 12.65
CA GLU A 65 -3.09 -10.37 12.21
C GLU A 65 -4.57 -10.05 12.46
N GLY A 66 -5.44 -10.64 11.66
CA GLY A 66 -6.89 -10.58 11.87
C GLY A 66 -7.65 -9.61 10.98
N ALA A 67 -7.03 -9.18 9.87
CA ALA A 67 -7.80 -8.49 8.84
C ALA A 67 -8.87 -9.39 8.23
N VAL A 68 -9.75 -8.78 7.45
CA VAL A 68 -10.64 -9.49 6.52
C VAL A 68 -9.96 -9.74 5.18
N THR A 69 -8.98 -8.89 4.85
CA THR A 69 -8.29 -8.87 3.56
C THR A 69 -7.24 -9.96 3.48
N GLY A 70 -7.05 -10.52 2.30
CA GLY A 70 -6.07 -11.56 2.09
C GLY A 70 -6.25 -12.25 0.76
N LEU A 71 -5.34 -13.16 0.49
CA LEU A 71 -5.43 -14.10 -0.61
C LEU A 71 -5.60 -15.51 -0.04
N TYR A 72 -6.69 -16.14 -0.39
CA TYR A 72 -7.05 -17.48 0.08
C TYR A 72 -7.03 -18.43 -1.10
N THR A 73 -6.38 -19.58 -0.96
CA THR A 73 -6.40 -20.66 -1.96
C THR A 73 -7.10 -21.86 -1.34
N GLY A 74 -8.08 -22.41 -2.05
CA GLY A 74 -8.95 -23.43 -1.49
C GLY A 74 -9.78 -24.16 -2.53
N THR A 75 -10.81 -24.87 -2.07
CA THR A 75 -11.68 -25.65 -2.95
C THR A 75 -13.03 -24.98 -3.09
N LEU A 76 -13.59 -24.94 -4.30
CA LEU A 76 -14.96 -24.51 -4.56
C LEU A 76 -15.78 -25.73 -4.98
N LYS A 77 -16.76 -26.11 -4.14
CA LYS A 77 -17.58 -27.31 -4.35
C LYS A 77 -19.05 -26.95 -4.51
N GLY A 78 -19.61 -27.33 -5.64
CA GLY A 78 -21.00 -27.13 -5.99
C GLY A 78 -21.91 -28.05 -5.20
N THR A 79 -23.17 -27.63 -5.08
CA THR A 79 -24.22 -28.35 -4.37
C THR A 79 -25.45 -28.51 -5.25
N GLY A 80 -26.25 -29.54 -4.98
CA GLY A 80 -27.50 -29.79 -5.71
C GLY A 80 -27.27 -30.19 -7.18
N MET A 81 -28.22 -29.80 -8.04
CA MET A 81 -28.27 -30.23 -9.45
C MET A 81 -27.06 -29.77 -10.29
N PHE A 82 -26.34 -28.75 -9.83
CA PHE A 82 -25.22 -28.14 -10.55
C PHE A 82 -23.85 -28.45 -9.92
N ALA A 83 -23.78 -29.44 -9.02
CA ALA A 83 -22.54 -29.78 -8.31
C ALA A 83 -21.37 -30.10 -9.26
N ASP A 84 -21.63 -30.87 -10.32
CA ASP A 84 -20.61 -31.28 -11.29
C ASP A 84 -20.11 -30.12 -12.16
N MET A 85 -20.85 -29.00 -12.23
CA MET A 85 -20.43 -27.82 -12.99
C MET A 85 -19.35 -27.00 -12.28
N VAL A 86 -19.26 -27.13 -10.96
CA VAL A 86 -18.41 -26.31 -10.10
C VAL A 86 -17.78 -27.20 -9.04
N ASN A 87 -16.76 -27.96 -9.44
CA ASN A 87 -15.95 -28.74 -8.50
C ASN A 87 -14.48 -28.48 -8.82
N LEU A 88 -13.95 -27.42 -8.19
CA LEU A 88 -12.65 -26.87 -8.49
C LEU A 88 -11.75 -26.96 -7.25
N GLU A 89 -10.51 -27.37 -7.48
CA GLU A 89 -9.43 -27.29 -6.51
C GLU A 89 -8.55 -26.08 -6.84
N ASP A 90 -7.74 -25.64 -5.86
CA ASP A 90 -6.80 -24.53 -6.00
C ASP A 90 -7.40 -23.20 -6.49
N VAL A 91 -8.67 -22.95 -6.18
CA VAL A 91 -9.35 -21.69 -6.48
C VAL A 91 -8.81 -20.60 -5.56
N SER A 92 -8.34 -19.51 -6.17
CA SER A 92 -7.84 -18.35 -5.44
C SER A 92 -8.92 -17.28 -5.31
N VAL A 93 -9.17 -16.85 -4.07
CA VAL A 93 -10.09 -15.77 -3.71
C VAL A 93 -9.29 -14.65 -3.09
N ALA A 94 -9.24 -13.50 -3.76
CA ALA A 94 -8.66 -12.27 -3.22
C ALA A 94 -9.75 -11.45 -2.55
N ILE A 95 -9.46 -10.95 -1.35
CA ILE A 95 -10.34 -10.04 -0.61
C ILE A 95 -9.58 -8.77 -0.33
N THR A 96 -10.02 -7.68 -0.94
CA THR A 96 -9.39 -6.35 -0.83
C THR A 96 -10.31 -5.39 -0.11
N ARG A 97 -9.73 -4.46 0.65
CA ARG A 97 -10.49 -3.46 1.40
C ARG A 97 -11.03 -2.41 0.44
N VAL A 98 -12.31 -2.06 0.54
CA VAL A 98 -12.91 -0.93 -0.18
C VAL A 98 -13.08 0.26 0.77
N ASN A 99 -13.60 0.02 1.97
CA ASN A 99 -13.65 0.97 3.08
C ASN A 99 -13.83 0.20 4.40
N ALA A 100 -13.92 0.91 5.53
CA ALA A 100 -13.99 0.31 6.87
C ALA A 100 -14.93 -0.91 6.99
N ASP A 101 -16.12 -0.82 6.39
CA ASP A 101 -17.19 -1.82 6.52
C ASP A 101 -17.45 -2.61 5.23
N SER A 102 -16.61 -2.48 4.21
CA SER A 102 -16.79 -3.21 2.96
C SER A 102 -15.49 -3.66 2.29
N VAL A 103 -15.61 -4.74 1.55
CA VAL A 103 -14.54 -5.39 0.81
C VAL A 103 -14.99 -5.70 -0.61
N GLU A 104 -14.03 -5.86 -1.51
CA GLU A 104 -14.23 -6.52 -2.80
C GLU A 104 -13.73 -7.96 -2.69
N VAL A 105 -14.60 -8.92 -3.00
CA VAL A 105 -14.28 -10.34 -3.06
C VAL A 105 -14.16 -10.73 -4.51
N THR A 106 -12.98 -11.20 -4.91
CA THR A 106 -12.66 -11.57 -6.29
C THR A 106 -12.29 -13.04 -6.34
N ALA A 107 -13.17 -13.85 -6.95
CA ALA A 107 -12.94 -15.26 -7.21
C ALA A 107 -12.28 -15.41 -8.58
N MET A 108 -11.03 -15.86 -8.58
CA MET A 108 -10.16 -15.90 -9.77
C MET A 108 -10.15 -17.29 -10.40
N ASP A 109 -9.90 -17.32 -11.71
CA ASP A 109 -9.70 -18.53 -12.51
C ASP A 109 -10.82 -19.58 -12.40
N LEU A 110 -12.07 -19.11 -12.23
CA LEU A 110 -13.25 -19.96 -12.21
C LEU A 110 -13.42 -20.65 -13.56
N LYS A 111 -13.72 -21.94 -13.52
CA LYS A 111 -14.03 -22.76 -14.70
C LYS A 111 -15.36 -23.45 -14.47
N MET A 112 -16.28 -23.29 -15.41
CA MET A 112 -17.60 -23.93 -15.35
C MET A 112 -17.82 -24.73 -16.62
N SER A 113 -17.97 -26.05 -16.49
CA SER A 113 -18.20 -26.95 -17.63
C SER A 113 -19.53 -27.66 -17.49
N MET A 114 -20.38 -27.53 -18.50
CA MET A 114 -21.71 -28.18 -18.56
C MET A 114 -21.66 -29.62 -19.09
N SER A 115 -20.58 -29.99 -19.79
CA SER A 115 -20.51 -31.25 -20.55
C SER A 115 -19.13 -31.93 -20.50
N GLY A 116 -18.27 -31.54 -19.56
CA GLY A 116 -16.93 -32.11 -19.39
C GLY A 116 -15.90 -31.66 -20.45
N GLY A 117 -16.23 -30.65 -21.25
CA GLY A 117 -15.27 -29.98 -22.15
C GLY A 117 -14.37 -28.98 -21.40
N GLU A 118 -13.27 -28.56 -22.03
CA GLU A 118 -12.41 -27.50 -21.52
C GLU A 118 -13.17 -26.18 -21.45
N ALA A 119 -13.31 -25.63 -20.25
CA ALA A 119 -13.88 -24.32 -20.00
C ALA A 119 -12.76 -23.28 -19.88
N GLU A 120 -12.93 -22.14 -20.54
CA GLU A 120 -12.05 -20.99 -20.33
C GLU A 120 -12.21 -20.47 -18.90
N ALA A 121 -11.08 -20.05 -18.32
CA ALA A 121 -11.05 -19.47 -16.98
C ALA A 121 -11.61 -18.05 -17.03
N PHE A 122 -12.37 -17.67 -16.00
CA PHE A 122 -12.90 -16.32 -15.84
C PHE A 122 -12.90 -15.89 -14.38
N THR A 123 -13.02 -14.58 -14.15
CA THR A 123 -13.01 -13.99 -12.81
C THR A 123 -14.36 -13.34 -12.54
N LEU A 124 -14.87 -13.51 -11.32
CA LEU A 124 -16.06 -12.81 -10.83
C LEU A 124 -15.69 -12.02 -9.59
N SER A 125 -16.22 -10.80 -9.47
CA SER A 125 -16.06 -9.97 -8.28
C SER A 125 -17.40 -9.47 -7.75
N VAL A 126 -17.45 -9.27 -6.43
CA VAL A 126 -18.60 -8.71 -5.74
C VAL A 126 -18.16 -7.82 -4.58
N ARG A 127 -18.81 -6.66 -4.43
CA ARG A 127 -18.68 -5.86 -3.21
C ARG A 127 -19.52 -6.45 -2.09
N ALA A 128 -18.90 -6.67 -0.94
CA ALA A 128 -19.53 -7.24 0.23
C ALA A 128 -19.37 -6.33 1.45
N ALA A 129 -20.42 -6.26 2.28
CA ALA A 129 -20.30 -5.73 3.62
C ALA A 129 -19.46 -6.69 4.47
N ALA A 130 -18.57 -6.16 5.30
CA ALA A 130 -17.71 -6.91 6.20
C ALA A 130 -17.94 -6.48 7.65
N LYS A 131 -18.28 -7.42 8.53
CA LYS A 131 -18.52 -7.17 9.96
C LYS A 131 -17.72 -8.12 10.82
N LEU A 132 -16.99 -7.60 11.81
CA LEU A 132 -16.25 -8.41 12.76
C LEU A 132 -17.06 -8.61 14.03
N GLU A 133 -17.37 -9.86 14.36
CA GLU A 133 -18.04 -10.24 15.59
C GLU A 133 -17.34 -11.46 16.21
N ASN A 134 -16.96 -11.37 17.48
CA ASN A 134 -16.35 -12.49 18.24
C ASN A 134 -15.14 -13.15 17.53
N GLY A 135 -14.30 -12.38 16.85
CA GLY A 135 -13.11 -12.90 16.16
C GLY A 135 -13.40 -13.62 14.83
N THR A 136 -14.58 -13.39 14.25
CA THR A 136 -14.96 -13.88 12.92
C THR A 136 -15.55 -12.75 12.10
N TRP A 137 -15.01 -12.56 10.90
CA TRP A 137 -15.59 -11.67 9.91
C TRP A 137 -16.76 -12.35 9.22
N THR A 138 -17.89 -11.67 9.12
CA THR A 138 -19.03 -12.07 8.29
C THR A 138 -19.07 -11.19 7.06
N LEU A 139 -19.15 -11.82 5.88
CA LEU A 139 -19.26 -11.17 4.58
C LEU A 139 -20.65 -11.36 4.00
N SER A 140 -21.20 -10.29 3.44
CA SER A 140 -22.50 -10.29 2.76
C SER A 140 -22.44 -9.39 1.53
N GLY A 141 -22.32 -9.97 0.35
CA GLY A 141 -22.36 -9.28 -0.94
C GLY A 141 -23.63 -9.59 -1.70
N GLY A 142 -24.32 -8.56 -2.20
CA GLY A 142 -25.50 -8.72 -3.05
C GLY A 142 -25.12 -9.12 -4.49
N PRO A 143 -26.10 -9.43 -5.36
CA PRO A 143 -25.84 -9.81 -6.74
C PRO A 143 -25.17 -8.67 -7.51
N GLN A 144 -23.96 -8.93 -8.01
CA GLN A 144 -23.18 -8.05 -8.88
C GLN A 144 -23.05 -8.67 -10.27
N GLU A 145 -23.27 -7.85 -11.29
CA GLU A 145 -23.19 -8.27 -12.69
C GLU A 145 -21.77 -8.11 -13.24
N THR A 146 -21.26 -9.14 -13.91
CA THR A 146 -19.97 -9.14 -14.62
C THR A 146 -20.17 -9.74 -16.01
N LEU A 147 -19.71 -9.03 -17.05
CA LEU A 147 -19.73 -9.55 -18.42
C LEU A 147 -18.49 -10.42 -18.64
N VAL A 148 -18.69 -11.69 -18.97
CA VAL A 148 -17.64 -12.65 -19.31
C VAL A 148 -17.87 -13.13 -20.74
N GLY A 149 -16.98 -12.73 -21.65
CA GLY A 149 -17.22 -12.89 -23.09
C GLY A 149 -18.50 -12.14 -23.50
N GLU A 150 -19.48 -12.87 -24.02
CA GLU A 150 -20.79 -12.34 -24.40
C GLU A 150 -21.89 -12.62 -23.36
N MET A 151 -21.55 -13.29 -22.25
CA MET A 151 -22.52 -13.74 -21.25
C MET A 151 -22.40 -12.93 -19.96
N LEU A 152 -23.55 -12.46 -19.46
CA LEU A 152 -23.64 -11.79 -18.17
C LEU A 152 -23.69 -12.83 -17.04
N TYR A 153 -22.86 -12.67 -16.02
CA TYR A 153 -22.89 -13.46 -14.80
C TYR A 153 -23.34 -12.58 -13.64
N LYS A 154 -24.27 -13.07 -12.82
CA LYS A 154 -24.55 -12.49 -11.51
C LYS A 154 -23.84 -13.29 -10.44
N PHE A 155 -23.14 -12.59 -9.56
CA PHE A 155 -22.39 -13.19 -8.47
C PHE A 155 -22.78 -12.54 -7.15
N ARG A 156 -23.14 -13.36 -6.15
CA ARG A 156 -23.31 -12.92 -4.77
C ARG A 156 -22.64 -13.91 -3.83
N ILE A 157 -22.28 -13.42 -2.65
CA ILE A 157 -21.60 -14.22 -1.63
C ILE A 157 -22.14 -13.95 -0.24
N GLU A 158 -22.14 -14.98 0.59
CA GLU A 158 -22.36 -14.89 2.03
C GLU A 158 -21.39 -15.84 2.72
N GLY A 159 -20.75 -15.44 3.80
CA GLY A 159 -19.81 -16.34 4.46
C GLY A 159 -19.03 -15.73 5.60
N THR A 160 -18.04 -16.48 6.06
CA THR A 160 -17.23 -16.13 7.22
C THR A 160 -15.74 -16.37 7.03
N ILE A 161 -14.94 -15.56 7.69
CA ILE A 161 -13.47 -15.64 7.70
C ILE A 161 -13.01 -15.50 9.16
N GLY A 162 -12.31 -16.50 9.68
CA GLY A 162 -11.67 -16.38 10.99
C GLY A 162 -10.51 -15.37 10.96
N THR A 163 -10.09 -14.86 12.12
CA THR A 163 -9.03 -13.84 12.18
C THR A 163 -7.62 -14.41 12.42
N ALA A 164 -7.51 -15.64 12.93
CA ALA A 164 -6.22 -16.25 13.22
C ALA A 164 -5.75 -17.15 12.07
N LYS A 165 -4.43 -17.30 11.94
CA LYS A 165 -3.85 -18.31 11.06
C LYS A 165 -4.48 -19.69 11.30
N ASP A 166 -4.67 -20.44 10.22
CA ASP A 166 -5.32 -21.75 10.17
C ASP A 166 -6.82 -21.75 10.53
N SER A 167 -7.42 -20.59 10.83
CA SER A 167 -8.87 -20.47 10.99
C SER A 167 -9.60 -20.72 9.68
N GLN A 168 -10.84 -21.16 9.77
CA GLN A 168 -11.66 -21.47 8.60
C GLN A 168 -12.00 -20.21 7.78
N VAL A 169 -11.99 -20.38 6.46
CA VAL A 169 -12.61 -19.48 5.49
C VAL A 169 -13.69 -20.27 4.77
N GLU A 170 -14.93 -19.82 4.87
CA GLU A 170 -16.08 -20.46 4.23
C GLU A 170 -16.96 -19.41 3.57
N LEU A 171 -17.06 -19.44 2.24
CA LEU A 171 -17.90 -18.52 1.46
C LEU A 171 -18.90 -19.32 0.65
N ASN A 172 -20.19 -19.08 0.86
CA ASN A 172 -21.25 -19.54 -0.01
C ASN A 172 -21.34 -18.62 -1.22
N CYS A 173 -21.08 -19.18 -2.39
CA CYS A 173 -21.08 -18.53 -3.67
C CYS A 173 -22.35 -18.87 -4.43
N TYR A 174 -23.00 -17.85 -4.98
CA TYR A 174 -24.19 -18.00 -5.81
C TYR A 174 -23.90 -17.37 -7.17
N ILE A 175 -23.92 -18.19 -8.21
CA ILE A 175 -23.51 -17.81 -9.56
C ILE A 175 -24.70 -18.02 -10.50
N GLN A 176 -25.12 -16.99 -11.22
CA GLN A 176 -26.20 -17.08 -12.21
C GLN A 176 -25.70 -16.65 -13.59
N PRO A 177 -25.34 -17.62 -14.45
CA PRO A 177 -24.98 -17.35 -15.84
C PRO A 177 -26.21 -17.02 -16.70
N GLY A 178 -26.14 -15.91 -17.42
CA GLY A 178 -27.15 -15.44 -18.36
C GLY A 178 -28.53 -15.27 -17.72
N ALA A 179 -29.56 -15.71 -18.44
CA ALA A 179 -30.96 -15.66 -18.00
C ALA A 179 -31.41 -16.96 -17.31
N MET A 180 -30.50 -17.75 -16.73
CA MET A 180 -30.87 -19.00 -16.09
C MET A 180 -31.85 -18.76 -14.93
N PRO A 181 -32.87 -19.63 -14.76
CA PRO A 181 -33.94 -19.41 -13.77
C PRO A 181 -33.50 -19.70 -12.33
N MET A 182 -32.36 -20.37 -12.11
CA MET A 182 -31.83 -20.72 -10.80
C MET A 182 -30.34 -20.40 -10.70
N GLU A 183 -29.91 -19.99 -9.52
CA GLU A 183 -28.49 -19.80 -9.17
C GLU A 183 -27.80 -21.16 -9.02
N ILE A 184 -26.54 -21.22 -9.41
CA ILE A 184 -25.62 -22.31 -9.09
C ILE A 184 -25.04 -22.00 -7.72
N THR A 185 -25.19 -22.93 -6.77
CA THR A 185 -24.73 -22.79 -5.39
C THR A 185 -23.46 -23.59 -5.17
N ALA A 186 -22.41 -22.95 -4.67
CA ALA A 186 -21.16 -23.59 -4.32
C ALA A 186 -20.64 -23.07 -2.98
N THR A 187 -19.91 -23.90 -2.25
CA THR A 187 -19.20 -23.51 -1.04
C THR A 187 -17.71 -23.49 -1.33
N TYR A 188 -17.10 -22.32 -1.14
CA TYR A 188 -15.67 -22.14 -1.11
C TYR A 188 -15.17 -22.43 0.30
N SER A 189 -14.15 -23.28 0.42
CA SER A 189 -13.52 -23.63 1.69
C SER A 189 -12.01 -23.49 1.60
N SER A 190 -11.44 -22.75 2.55
CA SER A 190 -10.00 -22.54 2.71
C SER A 190 -9.66 -22.34 4.19
N THR A 191 -8.41 -22.02 4.48
CA THR A 191 -7.90 -21.62 5.79
C THR A 191 -7.12 -20.33 5.66
N VAL A 192 -7.13 -19.51 6.70
CA VAL A 192 -6.34 -18.27 6.76
C VAL A 192 -4.85 -18.63 6.77
N THR A 193 -4.15 -18.34 5.68
CA THR A 193 -2.68 -18.51 5.58
C THR A 193 -1.94 -17.25 6.01
N GLY A 194 -2.53 -16.08 5.76
CA GLY A 194 -2.07 -14.78 6.19
C GLY A 194 -3.12 -13.71 5.91
N SER A 195 -3.58 -13.04 6.96
CA SER A 195 -4.51 -11.92 6.85
C SER A 195 -4.08 -10.82 7.81
N TYR A 196 -3.70 -9.68 7.24
CA TYR A 196 -3.02 -8.62 7.98
C TYR A 196 -3.62 -7.25 7.70
N THR A 197 -3.72 -6.47 8.76
CA THR A 197 -3.88 -5.01 8.70
C THR A 197 -2.49 -4.39 8.67
N TYR A 198 -2.34 -3.35 7.87
CA TYR A 198 -1.10 -2.60 7.72
C TYR A 198 -1.34 -1.20 8.25
N GLU A 199 -0.63 -0.84 9.31
CA GLU A 199 -0.85 0.40 10.05
C GLU A 199 0.48 1.06 10.39
N VAL A 200 0.40 2.35 10.68
CA VAL A 200 1.54 3.11 11.17
C VAL A 200 1.77 2.72 12.63
N ASP A 201 3.02 2.41 13.00
CA ASP A 201 3.37 2.23 14.40
C ASP A 201 3.54 3.59 15.09
N ALA A 202 2.43 4.14 15.59
CA ALA A 202 2.44 5.43 16.27
C ALA A 202 3.36 5.45 17.51
N ALA A 203 3.57 4.30 18.17
CA ALA A 203 4.48 4.22 19.31
C ALA A 203 5.95 4.27 18.86
N ALA A 204 6.29 3.59 17.76
CA ALA A 204 7.62 3.68 17.16
C ALA A 204 7.92 5.07 16.59
N GLU A 205 6.94 5.72 15.93
CA GLU A 205 7.07 7.10 15.45
C GLU A 205 7.31 8.07 16.61
N ALA A 206 6.54 7.96 17.69
CA ALA A 206 6.71 8.80 18.87
C ALA A 206 8.05 8.54 19.62
N ALA A 207 8.67 7.38 19.39
CA ALA A 207 9.96 7.01 19.98
C ALA A 207 11.17 7.40 19.11
N LEU A 208 10.96 8.03 17.94
CA LEU A 208 12.05 8.56 17.12
C LEU A 208 12.90 9.55 17.94
N PRO A 209 14.24 9.55 17.77
CA PRO A 209 15.14 10.42 18.53
C PRO A 209 15.11 11.89 18.08
N PHE A 210 14.25 12.22 17.12
CA PHE A 210 14.09 13.55 16.52
C PHE A 210 12.61 13.81 16.17
N GLN A 211 12.25 15.07 15.97
CA GLN A 211 10.92 15.45 15.52
C GLN A 211 10.87 15.38 13.99
N TRP A 212 10.26 14.33 13.45
CA TRP A 212 10.18 14.16 12.00
C TRP A 212 9.22 15.19 11.36
N ASP A 213 9.53 15.55 10.12
CA ASP A 213 8.80 16.53 9.32
C ASP A 213 8.05 15.86 8.15
N ILE A 214 8.76 14.99 7.42
CA ILE A 214 8.21 14.18 6.32
C ILE A 214 8.56 12.71 6.50
N ALA A 215 7.75 11.84 5.90
CA ALA A 215 8.09 10.44 5.72
C ALA A 215 7.88 10.04 4.26
N VAL A 216 8.78 9.20 3.74
CA VAL A 216 8.80 8.75 2.34
C VAL A 216 8.60 7.24 2.29
N HIS A 217 7.68 6.78 1.45
CA HIS A 217 7.44 5.38 1.11
C HIS A 217 7.40 5.28 -0.42
N LYS A 218 8.39 4.61 -1.03
CA LYS A 218 8.57 4.60 -2.48
C LYS A 218 8.56 6.01 -3.09
N TYR A 219 7.43 6.39 -3.70
CA TYR A 219 7.22 7.70 -4.30
C TYR A 219 6.17 8.54 -3.55
N ASP A 220 5.53 7.96 -2.55
CA ASP A 220 4.52 8.61 -1.72
C ASP A 220 5.18 9.31 -0.54
N ILE A 221 4.72 10.53 -0.25
CA ILE A 221 5.24 11.35 0.84
C ILE A 221 4.09 11.79 1.74
N ARG A 222 4.30 11.73 3.06
CA ARG A 222 3.42 12.30 4.08
C ARG A 222 4.16 13.30 4.96
N THR A 223 3.43 14.17 5.61
CA THR A 223 3.94 15.18 6.54
C THR A 223 3.52 14.87 7.98
N ASN A 224 4.22 15.46 8.95
CA ASN A 224 3.83 15.37 10.36
C ASN A 224 2.75 16.41 10.71
N GLY A 225 1.55 16.20 10.16
CA GLY A 225 0.43 17.15 10.32
C GLY A 225 0.70 18.51 9.66
N GLY A 226 1.56 18.53 8.65
CA GLY A 226 1.93 19.73 7.90
C GLY A 226 1.04 19.97 6.69
N SER A 227 1.51 20.87 5.84
CA SER A 227 0.93 21.13 4.53
C SER A 227 2.04 21.44 3.53
N ALA A 228 1.77 21.25 2.25
CA ALA A 228 2.75 21.50 1.20
C ALA A 228 2.14 22.11 -0.04
N LYS A 229 2.99 22.61 -0.93
CA LYS A 229 2.59 23.20 -2.20
C LYS A 229 3.71 23.05 -3.22
N GLU A 230 3.38 22.55 -4.40
CA GLU A 230 4.23 22.65 -5.58
C GLU A 230 4.22 24.09 -6.12
N LEU A 231 5.40 24.62 -6.42
CA LEU A 231 5.57 25.94 -7.04
C LEU A 231 5.88 25.80 -8.53
N SER A 232 5.60 26.84 -9.31
CA SER A 232 6.08 26.92 -10.71
C SER A 232 7.56 27.31 -10.82
N LYS A 233 8.27 27.46 -9.69
CA LYS A 233 9.68 27.86 -9.63
C LYS A 233 10.55 26.61 -9.74
N THR A 234 11.64 26.70 -10.49
CA THR A 234 12.65 25.63 -10.61
C THR A 234 14.01 26.04 -10.02
N ASP A 235 14.08 27.23 -9.43
CA ASP A 235 15.25 27.73 -8.70
C ASP A 235 14.90 27.79 -7.21
N LEU A 236 15.55 26.94 -6.42
CA LEU A 236 15.33 26.83 -4.99
C LEU A 236 15.74 28.11 -4.24
N ASP A 237 16.67 28.90 -4.75
CA ASP A 237 17.08 30.17 -4.14
C ASP A 237 16.06 31.29 -4.37
N ALA A 238 15.18 31.14 -5.36
CA ALA A 238 14.10 32.08 -5.62
C ALA A 238 12.85 31.86 -4.73
N VAL A 239 12.83 30.82 -3.89
CA VAL A 239 11.73 30.52 -2.98
C VAL A 239 11.80 31.41 -1.73
N THR A 240 10.66 31.99 -1.35
CA THR A 240 10.52 32.99 -0.29
C THR A 240 9.31 32.69 0.59
N ALA A 241 9.19 33.35 1.75
CA ALA A 241 8.07 33.16 2.66
C ALA A 241 6.70 33.45 2.00
N ALA A 242 6.65 34.37 1.04
CA ALA A 242 5.43 34.70 0.30
C ALA A 242 4.85 33.51 -0.49
N ASP A 243 5.69 32.55 -0.89
CA ASP A 243 5.25 31.38 -1.64
C ASP A 243 4.37 30.43 -0.79
N ALA A 244 4.53 30.48 0.54
CA ALA A 244 3.81 29.67 1.53
C ALA A 244 2.55 30.34 2.11
N GLU A 245 2.20 31.56 1.71
CA GLU A 245 1.08 32.33 2.31
C GLU A 245 -0.31 31.74 1.99
N SER A 246 -0.47 31.03 0.88
CA SER A 246 -1.76 30.46 0.48
C SER A 246 -1.64 29.26 -0.47
N GLY A 247 -2.68 28.42 -0.46
CA GLY A 247 -2.84 27.29 -1.38
C GLY A 247 -2.00 26.06 -1.03
N MET A 248 -1.64 25.88 0.25
CA MET A 248 -0.98 24.67 0.72
C MET A 248 -2.01 23.58 1.00
N ALA A 249 -1.76 22.37 0.50
CA ALA A 249 -2.58 21.19 0.73
C ALA A 249 -2.08 20.44 1.97
N SER A 250 -3.01 20.14 2.88
CA SER A 250 -2.76 19.19 3.97
C SER A 250 -2.75 17.76 3.43
N ASP A 251 -2.30 16.82 4.26
CA ASP A 251 -2.36 15.41 3.92
C ASP A 251 -3.82 14.93 3.85
N GLU A 252 -4.11 14.09 2.86
CA GLU A 252 -5.43 13.51 2.61
C GLU A 252 -5.36 11.99 2.69
N MET A 253 -6.46 11.34 3.07
CA MET A 253 -6.51 9.87 3.14
C MET A 253 -6.24 9.24 1.78
N GLY A 254 -5.23 8.39 1.73
CA GLY A 254 -4.87 7.57 0.58
C GLY A 254 -4.41 6.19 1.03
N GLU A 255 -3.68 5.50 0.15
CA GLU A 255 -3.14 4.18 0.44
C GLU A 255 -1.78 3.98 -0.21
N VAL A 256 -0.93 3.19 0.45
CA VAL A 256 0.37 2.77 -0.08
C VAL A 256 0.46 1.25 -0.11
N MET A 257 1.22 0.72 -1.07
CA MET A 257 1.50 -0.71 -1.17
C MET A 257 2.41 -1.13 -0.01
N ALA A 258 1.88 -1.92 0.93
CA ALA A 258 2.60 -2.35 2.12
C ALA A 258 3.16 -3.78 2.00
N ASP A 259 2.57 -4.63 1.17
CA ASP A 259 3.01 -6.02 0.99
C ASP A 259 2.82 -6.47 -0.46
N MET A 260 3.93 -6.68 -1.16
CA MET A 260 3.98 -7.12 -2.56
C MET A 260 4.26 -8.62 -2.70
N SER A 261 4.37 -9.38 -1.60
CA SER A 261 4.76 -10.80 -1.61
C SER A 261 3.85 -11.69 -2.45
N ASN A 262 2.57 -11.30 -2.61
CA ASN A 262 1.55 -12.03 -3.36
C ASN A 262 1.14 -11.33 -4.66
N MET A 263 1.89 -10.32 -5.13
CA MET A 263 1.54 -9.57 -6.34
C MET A 263 1.43 -10.49 -7.57
N MET A 264 2.31 -11.49 -7.69
CA MET A 264 2.26 -12.46 -8.81
C MET A 264 0.99 -13.32 -8.79
N ASN A 265 0.34 -13.44 -7.62
CA ASN A 265 -0.92 -14.15 -7.43
C ASN A 265 -2.13 -13.19 -7.47
N GLY A 266 -1.94 -11.95 -7.91
CA GLY A 266 -3.02 -10.97 -8.06
C GLY A 266 -3.44 -10.25 -6.79
N TYR A 267 -2.69 -10.35 -5.68
CA TYR A 267 -3.00 -9.68 -4.42
C TYR A 267 -1.86 -8.77 -3.94
N VAL A 268 -2.24 -7.56 -3.51
CA VAL A 268 -1.33 -6.59 -2.90
C VAL A 268 -1.92 -6.16 -1.56
N GLY A 269 -1.10 -6.13 -0.51
CA GLY A 269 -1.48 -5.57 0.78
C GLY A 269 -1.30 -4.06 0.79
N TYR A 270 -2.29 -3.32 1.29
CA TYR A 270 -2.29 -1.87 1.33
C TYR A 270 -2.40 -1.36 2.77
N GLN A 271 -1.67 -0.29 3.07
CA GLN A 271 -1.83 0.53 4.27
C GLN A 271 -2.65 1.77 3.92
N GLN A 272 -3.74 2.01 4.67
CA GLN A 272 -4.48 3.26 4.61
C GLN A 272 -3.76 4.31 5.45
N VAL A 273 -3.41 5.44 4.86
CA VAL A 273 -2.60 6.47 5.50
C VAL A 273 -2.83 7.83 4.84
N ALA A 274 -2.67 8.91 5.61
CA ALA A 274 -2.73 10.25 5.05
C ALA A 274 -1.44 10.53 4.25
N LEU A 275 -1.60 11.00 3.01
CA LEU A 275 -0.52 11.31 2.07
C LEU A 275 -0.63 12.75 1.63
N ASN A 276 0.50 13.40 1.36
CA ASN A 276 0.51 14.76 0.86
C ASN A 276 0.39 14.78 -0.67
N PRO A 277 -0.73 15.26 -1.23
CA PRO A 277 -0.96 15.20 -2.68
C PRO A 277 -0.04 16.12 -3.48
N GLU A 278 0.56 17.14 -2.85
CA GLU A 278 1.51 18.04 -3.52
C GLU A 278 2.91 17.44 -3.55
N LEU A 279 3.41 16.93 -2.42
CA LEU A 279 4.75 16.33 -2.36
C LEU A 279 4.85 15.06 -3.19
N SER A 280 3.81 14.24 -3.26
CA SER A 280 3.80 13.01 -4.08
C SER A 280 3.89 13.27 -5.60
N LYS A 281 3.83 14.54 -6.06
CA LYS A 281 4.06 14.91 -7.47
C LYS A 281 5.52 15.00 -7.86
N TRP A 282 6.45 14.72 -6.95
CA TRP A 282 7.89 14.82 -7.21
C TRP A 282 8.42 13.83 -8.25
N VAL A 283 7.72 12.71 -8.47
CA VAL A 283 7.98 11.76 -9.57
C VAL A 283 6.69 11.48 -10.32
N THR A 284 6.75 11.49 -11.65
CA THR A 284 5.68 10.98 -12.51
C THR A 284 6.06 9.61 -13.06
N ALA A 285 5.26 8.59 -12.76
CA ALA A 285 5.38 7.26 -13.35
C ALA A 285 4.47 7.14 -14.59
N THR A 286 5.05 7.00 -15.77
CA THR A 286 4.32 6.86 -17.04
C THR A 286 4.36 5.41 -17.52
N PRO A 287 3.19 4.74 -17.73
CA PRO A 287 3.15 3.40 -18.30
C PRO A 287 3.74 3.39 -19.72
N THR A 288 4.66 2.47 -20.00
CA THR A 288 5.30 2.37 -21.33
C THR A 288 4.58 1.40 -22.27
N GLY A 289 3.72 0.52 -21.72
CA GLY A 289 3.13 -0.60 -22.45
C GLY A 289 4.14 -1.67 -22.89
N SER A 290 5.40 -1.58 -22.44
CA SER A 290 6.48 -2.51 -22.76
C SER A 290 7.35 -2.76 -21.53
N MET A 291 8.45 -3.50 -21.66
CA MET A 291 9.42 -3.67 -20.56
C MET A 291 10.55 -2.64 -20.72
N PRO A 292 10.86 -1.82 -19.69
CA PRO A 292 10.26 -1.78 -18.35
C PRO A 292 8.86 -1.16 -18.32
N PRO A 293 7.97 -1.58 -17.40
CA PRO A 293 6.55 -1.23 -17.39
C PRO A 293 6.28 0.27 -17.21
N TYR A 294 7.20 0.99 -16.58
CA TYR A 294 7.10 2.42 -16.31
C TYR A 294 8.40 3.14 -16.63
N THR A 295 8.28 4.38 -17.09
CA THR A 295 9.34 5.40 -17.06
C THR A 295 9.04 6.40 -15.95
N TYR A 296 10.08 6.83 -15.24
CA TYR A 296 9.97 7.79 -14.13
C TYR A 296 10.62 9.11 -14.53
N GLU A 297 9.89 10.21 -14.33
CA GLU A 297 10.35 11.58 -14.59
C GLU A 297 10.30 12.40 -13.29
N ILE A 298 11.42 13.03 -12.93
CA ILE A 298 11.50 13.93 -11.78
C ILE A 298 10.81 15.24 -12.12
N ASN A 299 9.97 15.70 -11.20
CA ASN A 299 9.45 17.05 -11.22
C ASN A 299 10.52 18.01 -10.67
N ASN A 300 11.08 18.83 -11.56
CA ASN A 300 12.13 19.80 -11.23
C ASN A 300 11.60 21.05 -10.52
N ASN A 301 10.30 21.12 -10.22
CA ASN A 301 9.72 22.23 -9.48
C ASN A 301 10.18 22.25 -8.02
N CYS A 302 10.16 23.44 -7.44
CA CYS A 302 10.37 23.65 -6.02
C CYS A 302 9.07 23.42 -5.27
N PHE A 303 9.18 22.90 -4.07
CA PHE A 303 8.09 22.66 -3.15
C PHE A 303 8.31 23.52 -1.90
N VAL A 304 7.22 23.91 -1.24
CA VAL A 304 7.25 24.47 0.10
C VAL A 304 6.44 23.59 1.04
N VAL A 305 6.96 23.39 2.26
CA VAL A 305 6.32 22.58 3.30
C VAL A 305 6.26 23.40 4.58
N HIS A 306 5.07 23.52 5.15
CA HIS A 306 4.87 24.10 6.47
C HIS A 306 4.56 22.97 7.45
N VAL A 307 5.47 22.75 8.38
CA VAL A 307 5.41 21.64 9.35
C VAL A 307 6.15 22.04 10.61
N ASN A 308 5.69 21.58 11.77
CA ASN A 308 6.31 21.88 13.06
C ASN A 308 6.55 23.38 13.34
N GLY A 309 5.70 24.26 12.76
CA GLY A 309 5.78 25.72 12.92
C GLY A 309 6.84 26.42 12.07
N LYS A 310 7.51 25.70 11.17
CA LYS A 310 8.54 26.23 10.25
C LYS A 310 8.15 26.00 8.79
N VAL A 311 8.67 26.85 7.90
CA VAL A 311 8.50 26.71 6.45
C VAL A 311 9.82 26.28 5.84
N TRP A 312 9.78 25.18 5.10
CA TRP A 312 10.90 24.58 4.39
C TRP A 312 10.67 24.68 2.89
N LYS A 313 11.75 24.85 2.13
CA LYS A 313 11.77 24.76 0.68
C LYS A 313 12.52 23.52 0.26
N LEU A 314 12.07 22.85 -0.81
CA LEU A 314 12.62 21.59 -1.28
C LEU A 314 12.65 21.55 -2.81
N GLN A 315 13.61 20.83 -3.38
CA GLN A 315 13.63 20.49 -4.80
C GLN A 315 14.24 19.10 -4.96
N PHE A 316 13.49 18.18 -5.58
CA PHE A 316 13.95 16.82 -5.81
C PHE A 316 14.89 16.76 -7.01
N SER A 317 15.93 15.93 -6.92
CA SER A 317 16.98 15.81 -7.94
C SER A 317 17.10 14.38 -8.49
N ALA A 318 16.73 13.35 -7.72
CA ALA A 318 16.73 11.96 -8.17
C ALA A 318 15.75 11.08 -7.38
N TYR A 319 15.25 10.02 -8.03
CA TYR A 319 14.36 9.01 -7.45
C TYR A 319 15.06 7.69 -7.10
N ASN A 320 16.38 7.66 -7.28
CA ASN A 320 17.21 6.53 -6.92
C ASN A 320 18.51 7.00 -6.28
N SER A 321 19.07 6.15 -5.42
CA SER A 321 20.40 6.33 -4.86
C SER A 321 21.03 4.97 -4.65
N MET A 322 22.24 4.78 -5.15
CA MET A 322 22.99 3.52 -5.05
C MET A 322 22.20 2.27 -5.50
N GLY A 323 21.37 2.41 -6.54
CA GLY A 323 20.56 1.30 -7.08
C GLY A 323 19.28 0.98 -6.30
N LYS A 324 18.95 1.77 -5.27
CA LYS A 324 17.72 1.68 -4.50
C LYS A 324 16.78 2.83 -4.81
N THR A 325 15.47 2.62 -4.68
CA THR A 325 14.51 3.74 -4.72
C THR A 325 14.79 4.68 -3.53
N ALA A 326 14.91 5.97 -3.81
CA ALA A 326 15.19 6.98 -2.80
C ALA A 326 14.75 8.36 -3.26
N ALA A 327 14.25 9.21 -2.37
CA ALA A 327 14.07 10.62 -2.64
C ALA A 327 15.37 11.37 -2.35
N VAL A 328 16.04 11.86 -3.39
CA VAL A 328 17.18 12.78 -3.28
C VAL A 328 16.69 14.18 -3.53
N PHE A 329 16.98 15.11 -2.62
CA PHE A 329 16.47 16.47 -2.67
C PHE A 329 17.41 17.48 -2.01
N HIS A 330 17.37 18.72 -2.50
CA HIS A 330 17.95 19.87 -1.83
C HIS A 330 16.87 20.58 -1.02
N TYR A 331 17.19 21.03 0.19
CA TYR A 331 16.24 21.72 1.06
C TYR A 331 16.89 22.84 1.88
N GLY A 332 16.06 23.72 2.43
CA GLY A 332 16.50 24.76 3.36
C GLY A 332 15.31 25.43 4.06
N GLU A 333 15.56 26.10 5.18
CA GLU A 333 14.54 26.88 5.88
C GLU A 333 14.25 28.18 5.10
N VAL A 334 12.97 28.51 4.95
CA VAL A 334 12.52 29.77 4.38
C VAL A 334 12.50 30.82 5.50
N LYS A 335 13.38 31.82 5.39
CA LYS A 335 13.53 32.91 6.37
C LYS A 335 12.73 34.15 6.00
#